data_AF-A0A442ESB7-F1
#
_entry.id   AF-A0A442ESB7-F1
#
_cell.length_a   1.000
_cell.length_b   1.000
_cell.length_c   1.000
_cell.angle_alpha   90.00
_cell.angle_beta   90.00
_cell.angle_gamma   90.00
#
_symmetry.space_group_name_H-M   'P 1'
#
loop_
_entity.id
_entity.type
_entity.pdbx_description
1 polymer ?
#
loop_
_entity_poly.entity_id
_entity_poly.type
_entity_poly.pdbx_seq_one_letter_code
_entity_poly.pdbx_strand_id
1 'polypeptide(L)'
;MRDSELINRPVKGWTPWEKGAGLAKAAAVWWDARELHFAKLNVSVLFSGSELVAIEHWGFRPAQWCMKKPPADHPPMPEAIVRLRQQAAEEALERFRAEKAAERAAMAAQQATEKRQRARGAAAV
;
A
#
# COMPACT_ATOMS: atom_id res chain seq x y z
N MET A 1 27.29 -6.49 10.15
CA MET A 1 26.83 -5.12 9.85
C MET A 1 26.40 -4.51 11.18
N ARG A 2 27.07 -3.45 11.63
CA ARG A 2 26.84 -2.81 12.93
C ARG A 2 25.70 -1.80 12.82
N ASP A 3 24.93 -1.62 13.88
CA ASP A 3 23.77 -0.71 13.88
C ASP A 3 24.17 0.73 13.50
N SER A 4 25.37 1.18 13.92
CA SER A 4 25.95 2.48 13.54
C SER A 4 26.30 2.64 12.05
N GLU A 5 26.43 1.54 11.31
CA GLU A 5 26.62 1.54 9.86
C GLU A 5 25.29 1.71 9.11
N LEU A 6 24.15 1.47 9.78
CA LEU A 6 22.80 1.64 9.24
C LEU A 6 22.22 3.06 9.50
N ILE A 7 22.85 3.85 10.37
CA ILE A 7 22.38 5.21 10.74
C ILE A 7 22.78 6.25 9.68
N ASN A 8 23.86 5.99 8.93
CA ASN A 8 24.25 6.85 7.83
C ASN A 8 23.27 6.65 6.68
N ARG A 9 22.26 7.54 6.64
CA ARG A 9 21.38 7.73 5.48
C ARG A 9 22.24 7.61 4.23
N PRO A 10 21.83 6.81 3.23
CA PRO A 10 22.63 6.72 2.03
C PRO A 10 22.76 8.13 1.41
N VAL A 11 24.00 8.61 1.36
CA VAL A 11 24.37 9.99 0.97
C VAL A 11 24.23 10.12 -0.55
N LYS A 12 24.06 11.37 -1.05
CA LYS A 12 24.02 11.81 -2.47
C LYS A 12 23.36 10.85 -3.48
N GLY A 13 22.16 11.19 -3.94
CA GLY A 13 21.40 10.40 -4.95
C GLY A 13 20.20 9.64 -4.36
N TRP A 14 20.08 9.65 -3.04
CA TRP A 14 18.93 9.14 -2.32
C TRP A 14 18.05 10.31 -1.88
N THR A 15 16.76 10.21 -2.20
CA THR A 15 15.79 11.26 -1.89
C THR A 15 14.96 10.81 -0.68
N PRO A 16 15.02 11.55 0.45
CA PRO A 16 14.02 11.43 1.50
C PRO A 16 12.70 11.91 0.90
N TRP A 17 11.65 11.11 1.04
CA TRP A 17 10.39 11.46 0.42
C TRP A 17 9.52 12.17 1.44
N GLU A 18 9.29 13.46 1.21
CA GLU A 18 8.73 14.37 2.22
C GLU A 18 7.29 14.04 2.64
N LYS A 19 6.46 13.39 1.79
CA LYS A 19 5.06 12.99 2.13
C LYS A 19 4.55 11.77 1.34
N GLY A 20 4.21 10.66 2.01
CA GLY A 20 3.35 9.58 1.49
C GLY A 20 3.85 8.14 1.66
N ALA A 21 2.99 7.15 1.39
CA ALA A 21 3.14 5.74 1.81
C ALA A 21 4.29 4.95 1.13
N GLY A 22 5.45 4.88 1.80
CA GLY A 22 6.37 3.73 1.84
C GLY A 22 6.74 3.01 0.52
N LEU A 23 7.11 1.74 0.64
CA LEU A 23 7.53 0.85 -0.45
C LEU A 23 6.54 0.75 -1.62
N ALA A 24 5.25 0.94 -1.36
CA ALA A 24 4.21 0.89 -2.38
C ALA A 24 4.43 1.91 -3.51
N LYS A 25 4.90 3.13 -3.17
CA LYS A 25 5.26 4.14 -4.18
C LYS A 25 6.56 3.81 -4.89
N ALA A 26 7.52 3.23 -4.16
CA ALA A 26 8.80 2.86 -4.74
C ALA A 26 8.65 1.74 -5.81
N ALA A 27 7.76 0.78 -5.59
CA ALA A 27 7.43 -0.28 -6.57
C ALA A 27 6.63 0.22 -7.80
N ALA A 28 6.07 1.43 -7.75
CA ALA A 28 5.46 2.07 -8.91
C ALA A 28 6.50 2.74 -9.81
N VAL A 29 7.56 3.30 -9.19
CA VAL A 29 8.67 3.97 -9.87
C VAL A 29 9.67 2.94 -10.39
N TRP A 30 10.14 2.06 -9.52
CA TRP A 30 11.01 0.92 -9.83
C TRP A 30 10.15 -0.32 -10.06
N TRP A 31 9.49 -0.38 -11.20
CA TRP A 31 8.48 -1.40 -11.52
C TRP A 31 9.06 -2.82 -11.62
N ASP A 32 10.34 -2.92 -11.91
CA ASP A 32 11.12 -4.15 -12.01
C ASP A 32 11.64 -4.61 -10.64
N ALA A 33 11.63 -3.73 -9.64
CA ALA A 33 12.24 -4.04 -8.35
C ALA A 33 11.48 -5.12 -7.58
N ARG A 34 12.22 -5.83 -6.73
CA ARG A 34 11.72 -6.90 -5.87
C ARG A 34 11.99 -6.57 -4.42
N GLU A 35 10.95 -6.75 -3.60
CA GLU A 35 11.04 -6.50 -2.17
C GLU A 35 11.68 -7.69 -1.46
N LEU A 36 12.60 -7.40 -0.54
CA LEU A 36 13.12 -8.37 0.41
C LEU A 36 12.96 -7.80 1.82
N HIS A 37 12.31 -8.58 2.69
CA HIS A 37 12.10 -8.21 4.08
C HIS A 37 13.09 -8.91 5.02
N PHE A 38 13.77 -8.14 5.85
CA PHE A 38 14.70 -8.62 6.87
C PHE A 38 14.06 -8.47 8.26
N ALA A 39 13.32 -9.49 8.69
CA ALA A 39 12.54 -9.46 9.93
C ALA A 39 13.37 -9.10 11.17
N LYS A 40 14.60 -9.61 11.29
CA LYS A 40 15.49 -9.33 12.44
C LYS A 40 15.89 -7.86 12.54
N LEU A 41 15.97 -7.17 11.41
CA LEU A 41 16.31 -5.74 11.35
C LEU A 41 15.05 -4.87 11.26
N ASN A 42 13.88 -5.48 11.03
CA ASN A 42 12.63 -4.81 10.74
C ASN A 42 12.77 -3.82 9.58
N VAL A 43 13.44 -4.24 8.50
CA VAL A 43 13.68 -3.42 7.31
C VAL A 43 13.22 -4.19 6.08
N SER A 44 12.49 -3.52 5.20
CA SER A 44 12.25 -3.99 3.84
C SER A 44 13.09 -3.18 2.86
N VAL A 45 13.59 -3.83 1.83
CA VAL A 45 14.39 -3.20 0.77
C VAL A 45 13.89 -3.56 -0.61
N LEU A 46 14.10 -2.69 -1.59
CA LEU A 46 13.84 -2.97 -3.00
C LEU A 46 15.13 -3.11 -3.79
N PHE A 47 15.22 -4.16 -4.59
CA PHE A 47 16.29 -4.39 -5.55
C PHE A 47 15.78 -4.37 -6.99
N SER A 48 16.32 -3.48 -7.82
CA SER A 48 16.19 -3.50 -9.29
C SER A 48 17.38 -4.28 -9.83
N GLY A 49 17.16 -5.54 -10.23
CA GLY A 49 18.24 -6.48 -10.53
C GLY A 49 19.19 -6.66 -9.32
N SER A 50 20.45 -6.25 -9.46
CA SER A 50 21.44 -6.28 -8.38
C SER A 50 21.59 -4.96 -7.62
N GLU A 51 20.82 -3.93 -7.99
CA GLU A 51 20.93 -2.60 -7.39
C GLU A 51 19.91 -2.38 -6.28
N LEU A 52 20.38 -1.99 -5.10
CA LEU A 52 19.52 -1.52 -4.01
C LEU A 52 18.97 -0.13 -4.35
N VAL A 53 17.65 -0.01 -4.47
CA VAL A 53 16.95 1.21 -4.93
C VAL A 53 16.02 1.84 -3.90
N ALA A 54 15.53 1.08 -2.92
CA ALA A 54 14.75 1.63 -1.81
C ALA A 54 14.98 0.87 -0.51
N ILE A 55 14.77 1.56 0.60
CA ILE A 55 14.84 1.00 1.95
C ILE A 55 13.68 1.60 2.76
N GLU A 56 12.94 0.76 3.47
CA GLU A 56 11.91 1.14 4.43
C GLU A 56 12.18 0.47 5.77
N HIS A 57 12.38 1.29 6.81
CA HIS A 57 12.47 0.82 8.18
C HIS A 57 11.09 0.78 8.82
N TRP A 58 10.72 -0.38 9.35
CA TRP A 58 9.50 -0.61 10.09
C TRP A 58 9.75 -0.41 11.60
N GLY A 59 8.76 0.12 12.35
CA GLY A 59 8.81 0.16 13.82
C GLY A 59 9.14 1.52 14.49
N PHE A 60 9.81 1.46 15.65
CA PHE A 60 9.91 2.50 16.72
C PHE A 60 10.64 3.82 16.35
N ARG A 61 11.27 3.90 15.18
CA ARG A 61 11.84 5.16 14.68
C ARG A 61 10.81 5.86 13.79
N PRO A 62 10.77 7.22 13.73
CA PRO A 62 9.95 7.90 12.73
C PRO A 62 10.26 7.30 11.36
N ALA A 63 9.24 6.91 10.58
CA ALA A 63 9.41 6.14 9.35
C ALA A 63 10.58 6.70 8.50
N GLN A 64 11.70 5.97 8.50
CA GLN A 64 12.89 6.34 7.76
C GLN A 64 12.91 5.49 6.50
N TRP A 65 12.48 6.11 5.43
CA TRP A 65 12.46 5.52 4.12
C TRP A 65 13.16 6.45 3.14
N CYS A 66 13.88 5.82 2.22
CA CYS A 66 14.61 6.53 1.18
C CYS A 66 14.60 5.68 -0.08
N MET A 67 14.61 6.35 -1.21
CA MET A 67 14.67 5.72 -2.52
C MET A 67 15.63 6.50 -3.40
N LYS A 68 16.32 5.79 -4.28
CA LYS A 68 17.08 6.40 -5.37
C LYS A 68 16.13 7.00 -6.39
N LYS A 69 16.49 8.18 -6.91
CA LYS A 69 15.87 8.67 -8.14
C LYS A 69 16.30 7.73 -9.28
N PRO A 70 15.37 7.20 -10.08
CA PRO A 70 15.75 6.44 -11.26
C PRO A 70 16.65 7.27 -12.18
N PRO A 71 17.63 6.65 -12.83
CA PRO A 71 18.41 7.32 -13.85
C PRO A 71 17.50 7.66 -15.05
N ALA A 72 17.94 8.60 -15.89
CA ALA A 72 17.11 9.10 -16.99
C ALA A 72 16.80 8.05 -18.06
N ASP A 73 17.61 7.00 -18.14
CA ASP A 73 17.50 5.85 -19.03
C ASP A 73 16.75 4.66 -18.42
N HIS A 74 16.17 4.81 -17.22
CA HIS A 74 15.37 3.74 -16.63
C HIS A 74 14.21 3.38 -17.56
N PRO A 75 14.07 2.10 -17.96
CA PRO A 75 13.08 1.69 -18.93
C PRO A 75 11.67 2.00 -18.43
N PRO A 76 10.74 2.39 -19.32
CA PRO A 76 9.35 2.52 -18.95
C PRO A 76 8.77 1.15 -18.57
N MET A 77 7.71 1.17 -17.75
CA MET A 77 7.00 -0.06 -17.40
C MET A 77 6.44 -0.72 -18.67
N PRO A 78 6.69 -2.02 -18.89
CA PRO A 78 6.16 -2.73 -20.05
C PRO A 78 4.64 -2.66 -20.12
N GLU A 79 4.08 -2.44 -21.31
CA GLU A 79 2.63 -2.29 -21.51
C GLU A 79 1.82 -3.47 -20.98
N ALA A 80 2.36 -4.69 -21.11
CA ALA A 80 1.73 -5.89 -20.57
C ALA A 80 1.51 -5.80 -19.05
N ILE A 81 2.49 -5.27 -18.30
CA ILE A 81 2.39 -5.08 -16.86
C ILE A 81 1.40 -3.95 -16.54
N VAL A 82 1.39 -2.88 -17.34
CA VAL A 82 0.42 -1.79 -17.19
C VAL A 82 -1.01 -2.32 -17.32
N ARG A 83 -1.30 -3.10 -18.35
CA ARG A 83 -2.63 -3.71 -18.57
C ARG A 83 -3.03 -4.63 -17.42
N LEU A 84 -2.13 -5.50 -16.96
CA LEU A 84 -2.40 -6.38 -15.82
C LEU A 84 -2.71 -5.59 -14.55
N ARG A 85 -1.97 -4.50 -14.28
CA ARG A 85 -2.24 -3.63 -13.13
C ARG A 85 -3.59 -2.92 -13.24
N GLN A 86 -3.97 -2.48 -14.43
CA GLN A 86 -5.28 -1.86 -14.68
C GLN A 86 -6.42 -2.85 -14.41
N GLN A 87 -6.33 -4.07 -14.94
CA GLN A 87 -7.32 -5.13 -14.70
C GLN A 87 -7.46 -5.44 -13.21
N ALA A 88 -6.34 -5.63 -12.50
CA ALA A 88 -6.37 -5.88 -11.05
C ALA A 88 -7.01 -4.72 -10.25
N ALA A 89 -6.79 -3.47 -10.67
CA ALA A 89 -7.39 -2.31 -10.04
C ALA A 89 -8.90 -2.23 -10.30
N GLU A 90 -9.35 -2.54 -11.51
CA GLU A 90 -10.77 -2.62 -11.88
C GLU A 90 -11.48 -3.71 -11.07
N GLU A 91 -10.93 -4.93 -11.01
CA GLU A 91 -11.46 -6.03 -10.21
C GLU A 91 -11.52 -5.70 -8.70
N ALA A 92 -10.53 -5.00 -8.17
CA ALA A 92 -10.53 -4.55 -6.78
C ALA A 92 -11.63 -3.51 -6.53
N LEU A 93 -11.84 -2.59 -7.46
CA LEU A 93 -12.88 -1.58 -7.36
C LEU A 93 -14.28 -2.20 -7.46
N GLU A 94 -14.48 -3.18 -8.33
CA GLU A 94 -15.73 -3.92 -8.44
C GLU A 94 -16.06 -4.69 -7.17
N ARG A 95 -15.07 -5.40 -6.60
CA ARG A 95 -15.22 -6.07 -5.29
C ARG A 95 -15.62 -5.09 -4.20
N PHE A 96 -14.93 -3.96 -4.09
CA PHE A 96 -15.25 -2.94 -3.11
C PHE A 96 -16.68 -2.38 -3.29
N ARG A 97 -17.11 -2.15 -4.54
CA ARG A 97 -18.48 -1.69 -4.83
C ARG A 97 -19.52 -2.73 -4.42
N ALA A 98 -19.27 -4.02 -4.69
CA ALA A 98 -20.16 -5.11 -4.30
C ALA A 98 -20.27 -5.24 -2.77
N GLU A 99 -19.14 -5.19 -2.06
CA GLU A 99 -19.10 -5.18 -0.59
C GLU A 99 -19.90 -4.01 0.00
N LYS A 100 -19.69 -2.79 -0.53
CA LYS A 100 -20.44 -1.61 -0.08
C LYS A 100 -21.93 -1.67 -0.41
N ALA A 101 -22.32 -2.29 -1.52
CA ALA A 101 -23.72 -2.52 -1.82
C ALA A 101 -24.36 -3.50 -0.83
N ALA A 102 -23.65 -4.59 -0.49
CA ALA A 102 -24.10 -5.57 0.50
C ALA A 102 -24.23 -4.97 1.90
N GLU A 103 -23.24 -4.18 2.36
CA GLU A 103 -23.31 -3.46 3.63
C GLU A 103 -24.54 -2.54 3.71
N ARG A 104 -24.80 -1.76 2.64
CA ARG A 104 -25.96 -0.85 2.58
C ARG A 104 -27.28 -1.62 2.63
N ALA A 105 -27.38 -2.74 1.91
CA ALA A 105 -28.58 -3.58 1.92
C ALA A 105 -28.85 -4.17 3.31
N ALA A 106 -27.80 -4.65 3.99
CA ALA A 106 -27.91 -5.18 5.35
C ALA A 106 -28.37 -4.11 6.34
N MET A 107 -27.78 -2.91 6.28
CA MET A 107 -28.19 -1.76 7.11
C MET A 107 -29.66 -1.38 6.88
N ALA A 108 -30.10 -1.33 5.62
CA ALA A 108 -31.49 -1.03 5.28
C ALA A 108 -32.46 -2.09 5.82
N ALA A 109 -32.10 -3.37 5.76
CA ALA A 109 -32.90 -4.47 6.30
C ALA A 109 -33.02 -4.40 7.83
N GLN A 110 -31.94 -4.04 8.53
CA GLN A 110 -31.94 -3.80 9.98
C GLN A 110 -32.89 -2.65 10.34
N GLN A 111 -32.75 -1.50 9.70
CA GLN A 111 -33.62 -0.33 9.93
C GLN A 111 -35.11 -0.64 9.67
N ALA A 112 -35.40 -1.40 8.60
CA ALA A 112 -36.76 -1.83 8.30
C ALA A 112 -37.33 -2.76 9.38
N THR A 113 -36.51 -3.66 9.92
CA THR A 113 -36.88 -4.58 11.00
C THR A 113 -37.15 -3.82 12.30
N GLU A 114 -36.27 -2.90 12.68
CA GLU A 114 -36.44 -2.03 13.85
C GLU A 114 -37.73 -1.20 13.74
N LYS A 115 -38.02 -0.63 12.57
CA LYS A 115 -39.25 0.12 12.34
C LYS A 115 -40.49 -0.75 12.54
N ARG A 116 -40.48 -2.00 12.05
CA ARG A 116 -41.58 -2.97 12.25
C ARG A 116 -41.75 -3.35 13.73
N GLN A 117 -40.65 -3.57 14.44
CA GLN A 117 -40.69 -3.90 15.87
C GLN A 117 -41.26 -2.74 16.69
N ARG A 118 -40.85 -1.50 16.43
CA ARG A 118 -41.41 -0.30 17.07
C ARG A 118 -42.91 -0.15 16.80
N ALA A 119 -43.35 -0.34 15.55
CA ALA A 119 -44.76 -0.28 15.19
C ALA A 119 -45.61 -1.36 15.89
N ARG A 120 -45.08 -2.59 16.02
CA ARG A 120 -45.74 -3.67 16.77
C ARG A 120 -45.80 -3.42 18.26
N GLY A 121 -44.74 -2.88 18.86
CA GLY A 121 -44.72 -2.52 20.28
C GLY A 121 -45.72 -1.40 20.63
N ALA A 122 -45.91 -0.44 19.74
CA ALA A 122 -46.88 0.65 19.91
C ALA A 122 -48.35 0.21 19.76
N ALA A 123 -48.62 -0.90 19.06
CA ALA A 123 -49.97 -1.45 18.89
C ALA A 123 -50.38 -2.45 19.99
N ALA A 124 -49.46 -2.79 20.89
CA ALA A 124 -49.68 -3.73 22.00
C ALA A 124 -49.89 -3.02 23.36
N VAL A 125 -49.99 -1.68 23.35
CA VAL A 125 -50.31 -0.79 24.48
C VAL A 125 -51.64 -0.11 24.18
#